data_AF-A0A1C5IWQ4-F1
#
_entry.id   AF-A0A1C5IWQ4-F1
#
_cell.length_a   1.000
_cell.length_b   1.000
_cell.length_c   1.000
_cell.angle_alpha   90.00
_cell.angle_beta   90.00
_cell.angle_gamma   90.00
#
_symmetry.space_group_name_H-M   'P 1'
#
loop_
_entity.id
_entity.type
_entity.pdbx_description
1 polymer ?
#
loop_
_entity_poly.entity_id
_entity_poly.type
_entity_poly.pdbx_seq_one_letter_code
_entity_poly.pdbx_strand_id
1 'polypeptide(L)'
;MPVKRLAAAKSRLRGALPGVPHEELALALSADTVRAALACPAVGRVLVVTDDPRVAATVTAAGAAVTADAGAGLNAAFRHGATAAGPRAAVAGVTADLPALRPGELAAALRATEGVRGFVADAPGGGTVLLAAPAGVPLAPRFGPGSAGAHAASGALPLSGDWPSLRRDVDTAADLSAAARLGVGPRTGALLASTGDPVRYGAGMQGTVATYDASTRSGVLLLDDGTELAFPARAFDASGLRLLRLGQRLRVERDAAGEVVRVTLPTMA
;
A
#
# COMPACT_ATOMS: atom_id res chain seq x y z
N MET A 1 13.50 2.68 9.64
CA MET A 1 12.11 2.43 9.23
C MET A 1 11.78 0.96 9.46
N PRO A 2 11.01 0.61 10.49
CA PRO A 2 10.55 -0.77 10.69
C PRO A 2 9.53 -1.18 9.63
N VAL A 3 9.72 -2.34 9.02
CA VAL A 3 8.76 -2.96 8.09
C VAL A 3 8.53 -4.40 8.54
N LYS A 4 7.32 -4.67 9.04
CA LYS A 4 6.89 -6.03 9.40
C LYS A 4 6.76 -6.89 8.15
N ARG A 5 6.81 -8.22 8.34
CA ARG A 5 6.46 -9.19 7.28
C ARG A 5 5.14 -8.83 6.61
N LEU A 6 5.13 -8.90 5.28
CA LEU A 6 4.03 -8.41 4.45
C LEU A 6 2.69 -9.06 4.80
N ALA A 7 2.69 -10.38 5.08
CA ALA A 7 1.49 -11.14 5.44
C ALA A 7 0.82 -10.67 6.75
N ALA A 8 1.60 -10.09 7.67
CA ALA A 8 1.15 -9.61 8.98
C ALA A 8 0.96 -8.08 9.03
N ALA A 9 1.42 -7.36 8.01
CA ALA A 9 1.25 -5.92 7.93
C ALA A 9 -0.20 -5.56 7.61
N LYS A 10 -0.72 -4.44 8.12
CA LYS A 10 -1.92 -3.73 7.63
C LYS A 10 -3.12 -4.59 7.23
N SER A 11 -3.53 -5.55 8.04
CA SER A 11 -4.65 -6.45 7.74
C SER A 11 -5.96 -5.73 7.34
N ARG A 12 -6.13 -4.48 7.80
CA ARG A 12 -7.24 -3.56 7.45
C ARG A 12 -7.25 -3.12 5.98
N LEU A 13 -6.17 -3.32 5.22
CA LEU A 13 -6.08 -3.03 3.78
C LEU A 13 -6.39 -4.24 2.89
N ARG A 14 -6.69 -5.41 3.48
CA ARG A 14 -7.09 -6.58 2.68
C ARG A 14 -8.35 -6.25 1.89
N GLY A 15 -8.28 -6.37 0.57
CA GLY A 15 -9.38 -6.04 -0.34
C GLY A 15 -9.56 -4.54 -0.59
N ALA A 16 -8.67 -3.66 -0.09
CA ALA A 16 -8.75 -2.22 -0.39
C ALA A 16 -8.57 -1.92 -1.88
N LEU A 17 -7.84 -2.78 -2.61
CA LEU A 17 -7.70 -2.76 -4.06
C LEU A 17 -8.15 -4.11 -4.64
N PRO A 18 -9.26 -4.16 -5.40
CA PRO A 18 -9.72 -5.39 -6.03
C PRO A 18 -8.64 -6.02 -6.92
N GLY A 19 -8.41 -7.32 -6.79
CA GLY A 19 -7.45 -8.06 -7.61
C GLY A 19 -5.97 -7.83 -7.27
N VAL A 20 -5.65 -6.95 -6.31
CA VAL A 20 -4.28 -6.72 -5.84
C VAL A 20 -4.05 -7.47 -4.54
N PRO A 21 -3.07 -8.40 -4.49
CA PRO A 21 -2.71 -9.07 -3.24
C PRO A 21 -2.27 -8.05 -2.19
N HIS A 22 -2.69 -8.27 -0.96
CA HIS A 22 -2.44 -7.37 0.17
C HIS A 22 -0.93 -7.13 0.39
N GLU A 23 -0.13 -8.17 0.19
CA GLU A 23 1.33 -8.14 0.30
C GLU A 23 1.96 -7.21 -0.75
N GLU A 24 1.41 -7.16 -1.97
CA GLU A 24 1.89 -6.25 -3.02
C GLU A 24 1.64 -4.80 -2.66
N LEU A 25 0.45 -4.50 -2.11
CA LEU A 25 0.13 -3.16 -1.63
C LEU A 25 1.06 -2.78 -0.48
N ALA A 26 1.22 -3.63 0.54
CA ALA A 26 2.11 -3.36 1.66
C ALA A 26 3.58 -3.14 1.23
N LEU A 27 4.06 -3.91 0.24
CA LEU A 27 5.38 -3.73 -0.35
C LEU A 27 5.49 -2.41 -1.12
N ALA A 28 4.49 -2.06 -1.92
CA ALA A 28 4.46 -0.80 -2.66
C ALA A 28 4.49 0.43 -1.72
N LEU A 29 3.66 0.42 -0.67
CA LEU A 29 3.61 1.50 0.34
C LEU A 29 4.99 1.74 0.97
N SER A 30 5.65 0.66 1.41
CA SER A 30 6.96 0.75 2.06
C SER A 30 8.06 1.15 1.09
N ALA A 31 8.06 0.60 -0.13
CA ALA A 31 9.04 0.93 -1.15
C ALA A 31 8.93 2.41 -1.60
N ASP A 32 7.72 2.95 -1.74
CA ASP A 32 7.53 4.36 -2.09
C ASP A 32 7.93 5.30 -0.94
N THR A 33 7.68 4.91 0.30
CA THR A 33 8.16 5.67 1.48
C THR A 33 9.70 5.70 1.52
N VAL A 34 10.34 4.54 1.32
CA VAL A 34 11.81 4.43 1.30
C VAL A 34 12.41 5.23 0.15
N ARG A 35 11.82 5.17 -1.04
CA ARG A 35 12.26 5.96 -2.20
C ARG A 35 12.21 7.46 -1.91
N ALA A 36 11.15 7.95 -1.29
CA ALA A 36 11.04 9.36 -0.91
C ALA A 36 12.07 9.76 0.15
N ALA A 37 12.34 8.88 1.13
CA ALA A 37 13.36 9.10 2.14
C ALA A 37 14.78 9.14 1.54
N LEU A 38 15.09 8.26 0.58
CA LEU A 38 16.37 8.24 -0.13
C LEU A 38 16.57 9.48 -1.01
N ALA A 39 15.49 10.03 -1.58
CA ALA A 39 15.53 11.25 -2.38
C ALA A 39 15.56 12.54 -1.52
N CYS A 40 15.51 12.43 -0.18
CA CYS A 40 15.53 13.57 0.72
C CYS A 40 16.96 14.07 0.93
N PRO A 41 17.27 15.34 0.61
CA PRO A 41 18.65 15.86 0.71
C PRO A 41 19.17 15.95 2.15
N ALA A 42 18.29 15.94 3.15
CA ALA A 42 18.67 15.93 4.57
C ALA A 42 18.96 14.52 5.11
N VAL A 43 18.77 13.46 4.31
CA VAL A 43 18.96 12.07 4.73
C VAL A 43 20.27 11.53 4.16
N GLY A 44 21.24 11.28 5.04
CA GLY A 44 22.52 10.67 4.63
C GLY A 44 22.45 9.17 4.38
N ARG A 45 21.53 8.45 5.03
CA ARG A 45 21.32 7.00 4.89
C ARG A 45 19.91 6.61 5.32
N VAL A 46 19.30 5.67 4.60
CA VAL A 46 18.06 4.99 5.04
C VAL A 46 18.41 3.60 5.55
N LEU A 47 17.95 3.27 6.76
CA LEU A 47 18.03 1.94 7.36
C LEU A 47 16.62 1.35 7.55
N VAL A 48 16.35 0.23 6.90
CA VAL A 48 15.12 -0.54 7.01
C VAL A 48 15.34 -1.70 7.96
N VAL A 49 14.46 -1.83 8.96
CA VAL A 49 14.49 -2.93 9.94
C VAL A 49 13.41 -3.92 9.53
N THR A 50 13.79 -5.07 8.99
CA THR A 50 12.86 -6.08 8.48
C THR A 50 13.51 -7.46 8.42
N ASP A 51 12.69 -8.49 8.57
CA ASP A 51 13.06 -9.90 8.32
C ASP A 51 12.32 -10.47 7.09
N ASP A 52 11.62 -9.62 6.32
CA ASP A 52 10.92 -10.01 5.10
C ASP A 52 11.89 -9.96 3.91
N PRO A 53 12.16 -11.09 3.23
CA PRO A 53 13.15 -11.14 2.15
C PRO A 53 12.73 -10.31 0.93
N ARG A 54 11.42 -10.17 0.67
CA ARG A 54 10.93 -9.38 -0.47
C ARG A 54 11.12 -7.89 -0.21
N VAL A 55 10.81 -7.45 1.02
CA VAL A 55 11.08 -6.07 1.45
C VAL A 55 12.58 -5.80 1.39
N ALA A 56 13.40 -6.66 1.99
CA ALA A 56 14.85 -6.50 2.03
C ALA A 56 15.45 -6.38 0.62
N ALA A 57 15.09 -7.27 -0.30
CA ALA A 57 15.55 -7.22 -1.69
C ALA A 57 15.12 -5.91 -2.38
N THR A 58 13.86 -5.52 -2.22
CA THR A 58 13.29 -4.33 -2.87
C THR A 58 13.96 -3.03 -2.41
N VAL A 59 14.14 -2.86 -1.10
CA VAL A 59 14.71 -1.62 -0.54
C VAL A 59 16.22 -1.56 -0.72
N THR A 60 16.91 -2.70 -0.70
CA THR A 60 18.35 -2.78 -1.01
C THR A 60 18.60 -2.39 -2.46
N ALA A 61 17.80 -2.90 -3.40
CA ALA A 61 17.88 -2.51 -4.81
C ALA A 61 17.63 -1.01 -5.04
N ALA A 62 16.88 -0.35 -4.15
CA ALA A 62 16.67 1.09 -4.19
C ALA A 62 17.82 1.90 -3.56
N GLY A 63 18.75 1.27 -2.83
CA GLY A 63 19.89 1.91 -2.17
C GLY A 63 19.75 2.09 -0.65
N ALA A 64 18.73 1.51 -0.02
CA ALA A 64 18.62 1.51 1.44
C ALA A 64 19.45 0.37 2.07
N ALA A 65 19.95 0.59 3.28
CA ALA A 65 20.54 -0.46 4.10
C ALA A 65 19.45 -1.26 4.81
N VAL A 66 19.69 -2.56 5.06
CA VAL A 66 18.77 -3.44 5.79
C VAL A 66 19.45 -3.98 7.04
N THR A 67 18.69 -4.06 8.13
CA THR A 67 19.03 -4.85 9.31
C THR A 67 17.88 -5.79 9.65
N ALA A 68 18.21 -6.98 10.15
CA ALA A 68 17.22 -7.96 10.59
C ALA A 68 16.35 -7.38 11.72
N ASP A 69 15.05 -7.68 11.67
CA ASP A 69 14.12 -7.50 12.80
C ASP A 69 14.14 -8.75 13.68
N ALA A 70 14.41 -8.58 14.98
CA ALA A 70 14.38 -9.67 15.95
C ALA A 70 12.96 -10.06 16.37
N GLY A 71 11.92 -9.37 15.89
CA GLY A 71 10.53 -9.67 16.21
C GLY A 71 10.09 -9.20 17.60
N ALA A 72 10.88 -8.38 18.29
CA ALA A 72 10.61 -7.88 19.64
C ALA A 72 9.59 -6.70 19.70
N GLY A 73 8.86 -6.47 18.60
CA GLY A 73 7.83 -5.43 18.49
C GLY A 73 8.33 -4.10 17.92
N LEU A 74 7.37 -3.23 17.58
CA LEU A 74 7.60 -2.00 16.80
C LEU A 74 8.64 -1.06 17.43
N ASN A 75 8.50 -0.75 18.72
CA ASN A 75 9.42 0.14 19.42
C ASN A 75 10.82 -0.48 19.59
N ALA A 76 10.91 -1.82 19.69
CA ALA A 76 12.19 -2.50 19.71
C ALA A 76 12.90 -2.40 18.34
N ALA A 77 12.16 -2.55 17.24
CA ALA A 77 12.69 -2.36 15.89
C ALA A 77 13.20 -0.92 15.66
N PHE A 78 12.46 0.10 16.13
CA PHE A 78 12.94 1.49 16.08
C PHE A 78 14.23 1.69 16.90
N ARG A 79 14.30 1.15 18.13
CA ARG A 79 15.52 1.21 18.96
C ARG A 79 16.69 0.51 18.28
N HIS A 80 16.47 -0.69 17.73
CA HIS A 80 17.49 -1.45 17.01
C HIS A 80 18.06 -0.67 15.83
N GLY A 81 17.18 -0.08 15.00
CA GLY A 81 17.60 0.77 13.89
C GLY A 81 18.38 2.01 14.34
N ALA A 82 17.97 2.67 15.43
CA ALA A 82 18.68 3.81 16.00
C ALA A 82 20.08 3.41 16.52
N THR A 83 20.20 2.28 17.22
CA THR A 83 21.48 1.74 17.68
C THR A 83 22.41 1.42 16.50
N ALA A 84 21.88 0.80 15.44
CA ALA A 84 22.65 0.46 14.23
C ALA A 84 23.06 1.70 13.40
N ALA A 85 22.42 2.85 13.60
CA ALA A 85 22.86 4.13 13.02
C ALA A 85 24.15 4.66 13.69
N GLY A 86 24.40 4.27 14.94
CA GLY A 86 25.56 4.68 15.71
C GLY A 86 25.30 5.91 16.58
N PRO A 87 26.06 6.07 17.69
CA PRO A 87 25.76 7.05 18.74
C PRO A 87 25.98 8.51 18.33
N ARG A 88 26.74 8.74 17.25
CA ARG A 88 27.03 10.09 16.71
C ARG A 88 26.07 10.52 15.61
N ALA A 89 25.13 9.67 15.21
CA ALA A 89 24.15 10.02 14.19
C ALA A 89 22.95 10.73 14.81
N ALA A 90 22.51 11.83 14.21
CA ALA A 90 21.13 12.27 14.36
C ALA A 90 20.24 11.24 13.65
N VAL A 91 19.14 10.83 14.29
CA VAL A 91 18.30 9.73 13.81
C VAL A 91 16.85 10.14 13.72
N ALA A 92 16.17 9.68 12.68
CA ALA A 92 14.72 9.79 12.54
C ALA A 92 14.09 8.40 12.37
N GLY A 93 13.17 8.07 13.27
CA GLY A 93 12.24 6.97 13.12
C GLY A 93 11.03 7.42 12.32
N VAL A 94 10.86 6.87 11.11
CA VAL A 94 9.71 7.13 10.23
C VAL A 94 8.93 5.82 10.04
N THR A 95 7.60 5.89 10.02
CA THR A 95 6.75 4.77 9.59
C THR A 95 6.99 4.47 8.10
N ALA A 96 6.62 3.27 7.65
CA ALA A 96 6.95 2.78 6.31
C ALA A 96 5.71 2.65 5.42
N ASP A 97 4.80 3.60 5.55
CA ASP A 97 3.46 3.56 4.96
C ASP A 97 2.94 4.93 4.57
N LEU A 98 3.87 5.78 4.16
CA LEU A 98 3.63 7.13 3.66
C LEU A 98 3.84 7.12 2.14
N PRO A 99 2.99 6.47 1.34
CA PRO A 99 3.21 6.31 -0.10
C PRO A 99 3.24 7.64 -0.84
N ALA A 100 2.63 8.69 -0.28
CA ALA A 100 2.62 10.04 -0.85
C ALA A 100 3.80 10.90 -0.41
N LEU A 101 4.69 10.40 0.47
CA LEU A 101 5.75 11.18 1.10
C LEU A 101 6.56 11.97 0.08
N ARG A 102 6.63 13.30 0.28
CA ARG A 102 7.44 14.20 -0.53
C ARG A 102 8.80 14.43 0.14
N PRO A 103 9.92 14.30 -0.59
CA PRO A 103 11.26 14.51 -0.03
C PRO A 103 11.45 15.91 0.58
N GLY A 104 10.83 16.94 -0.01
CA GLY A 104 10.89 18.31 0.50
C GLY A 104 10.20 18.50 1.86
N GLU A 105 9.05 17.83 2.07
CA GLU A 105 8.33 17.86 3.35
C GLU A 105 9.12 17.12 4.44
N LEU A 106 9.70 15.96 4.10
CA LEU A 106 10.60 15.25 5.02
C LEU A 106 11.81 16.12 5.39
N ALA A 107 12.45 16.77 4.42
CA ALA A 107 13.59 17.65 4.67
C ALA A 107 13.23 18.83 5.57
N ALA A 108 12.06 19.44 5.38
CA ALA A 108 11.56 20.52 6.22
C ALA A 108 11.28 20.06 7.65
N ALA A 109 10.67 18.89 7.82
CA ALA A 109 10.43 18.30 9.14
C ALA A 109 11.72 17.98 9.88
N LEU A 110 12.72 17.39 9.20
CA LEU A 110 14.03 17.11 9.80
C LEU A 110 14.76 18.38 10.22
N ARG A 111 14.75 19.43 9.40
CA ARG A 111 15.33 20.74 9.78
C ARG A 111 14.64 21.35 11.00
N ALA A 112 13.33 21.19 11.13
CA ALA A 112 12.59 21.65 12.32
C ALA A 112 12.95 20.89 13.61
N THR A 113 13.74 19.82 13.53
CA THR A 113 14.25 19.04 14.67
C THR A 113 15.72 19.31 14.99
N GLU A 114 16.32 20.33 14.36
CA GLU A 114 17.72 20.67 14.62
C GLU A 114 17.92 21.03 16.10
N GLY A 115 18.80 20.29 16.78
CA GLY A 115 19.11 20.47 18.19
C GLY A 115 18.05 19.97 19.19
N VAL A 116 16.89 19.48 18.73
CA VAL A 116 15.78 19.08 19.61
C VAL A 116 15.20 17.72 19.23
N ARG A 117 14.73 16.97 20.22
CA ARG A 117 13.91 15.78 19.94
C ARG A 117 12.51 16.25 19.55
N GLY A 118 12.03 15.88 18.37
CA GLY A 118 10.75 16.35 17.85
C GLY A 118 9.99 15.27 17.09
N PHE A 119 8.68 15.44 16.95
CA PHE A 119 7.83 14.46 16.27
C PHE A 119 6.76 15.13 15.39
N VAL A 120 6.35 14.41 14.36
CA VAL A 120 5.22 14.76 13.49
C VAL A 120 4.10 13.78 13.75
N ALA A 121 2.95 14.30 14.18
CA ALA A 121 1.74 13.51 14.33
C ALA A 121 1.18 13.10 12.96
N ASP A 122 0.48 11.96 12.91
CA ASP A 122 -0.33 11.57 11.76
C ASP A 122 -1.45 12.59 11.47
N ALA A 123 -2.16 12.43 10.36
CA ALA A 123 -3.20 13.36 9.96
C ALA A 123 -4.39 13.42 10.93
N PRO A 124 -4.85 12.31 11.55
CA PRO A 124 -5.83 12.37 12.64
C PRO A 124 -5.30 13.02 13.93
N GLY A 125 -3.98 13.06 14.13
CA GLY A 125 -3.29 13.69 15.27
C GLY A 125 -3.04 12.77 16.46
N GLY A 126 -3.52 11.52 16.43
CA GLY A 126 -3.38 10.57 17.54
C GLY A 126 -2.11 9.71 17.47
N GLY A 127 -1.64 9.43 16.26
CA GLY A 127 -0.44 8.65 15.97
C GLY A 127 0.78 9.52 15.68
N THR A 128 1.93 8.87 15.48
CA THR A 128 3.18 9.53 15.08
C THR A 128 3.71 8.87 13.82
N VAL A 129 3.99 9.68 12.80
CA VAL A 129 4.58 9.24 11.52
C VAL A 129 6.10 9.42 11.49
N LEU A 130 6.61 10.40 12.24
CA LEU A 130 8.04 10.71 12.36
C LEU A 130 8.39 11.10 13.79
N LEU A 131 9.48 10.55 14.31
CA LEU A 131 10.15 10.96 15.54
C LEU A 131 11.64 11.13 15.24
N ALA A 132 12.22 12.30 15.52
CA ALA A 132 13.63 12.56 15.31
C ALA A 132 14.32 12.95 16.61
N ALA A 133 15.59 12.58 16.73
CA ALA A 133 16.46 12.93 17.84
C ALA A 133 17.84 13.38 17.32
N PRO A 134 18.44 14.42 17.92
CA PRO A 134 19.79 14.85 17.59
C PRO A 134 20.82 13.80 18.05
N ALA A 135 22.05 13.92 17.55
CA ALA A 135 23.15 13.03 17.94
C ALA A 135 23.35 13.03 19.46
N GLY A 136 23.65 11.85 20.02
CA GLY A 136 23.81 11.66 21.47
C GLY A 136 22.50 11.65 22.28
N VAL A 137 21.35 11.96 21.69
CA VAL A 137 20.05 11.90 22.36
C VAL A 137 19.32 10.60 21.97
N PRO A 138 18.86 9.78 22.94
CA PRO A 138 18.09 8.58 22.62
C PRO A 138 16.80 8.91 21.84
N LEU A 139 16.51 8.12 20.81
CA LEU A 139 15.26 8.23 20.04
C LEU A 139 14.03 8.05 20.95
N ALA A 140 14.11 7.17 21.96
CA ALA A 140 13.04 6.88 22.92
C ALA A 140 11.64 6.65 22.30
N PRO A 141 11.51 5.71 21.34
CA PRO A 141 10.27 5.50 20.58
C PRO A 141 9.13 4.96 21.46
N ARG A 142 7.94 5.53 21.26
CA ARG A 142 6.66 5.15 21.90
C ARG A 142 5.54 5.06 20.85
N PHE A 143 5.85 4.53 19.67
CA PHE A 143 4.89 4.29 18.58
C PHE A 143 3.82 3.28 18.99
N GLY A 144 2.62 3.46 18.42
CA GLY A 144 1.41 2.72 18.75
C GLY A 144 0.20 3.66 18.93
N PRO A 145 -0.95 3.13 19.39
CA PRO A 145 -2.12 3.93 19.72
C PRO A 145 -1.77 5.04 20.73
N GLY A 146 -2.19 6.28 20.44
CA GLY A 146 -1.91 7.44 21.31
C GLY A 146 -0.44 7.88 21.34
N SER A 147 0.36 7.46 20.36
CA SER A 147 1.81 7.74 20.33
C SER A 147 2.16 9.23 20.27
N ALA A 148 1.31 10.08 19.67
CA ALA A 148 1.53 11.53 19.69
C ALA A 148 1.60 12.08 21.13
N GLY A 149 0.62 11.73 21.96
CA GLY A 149 0.58 12.11 23.38
C GLY A 149 1.74 11.48 24.16
N ALA A 150 2.08 10.22 23.88
CA ALA A 150 3.19 9.54 24.54
C ALA A 150 4.56 10.17 24.20
N HIS A 151 4.77 10.61 22.96
CA HIS A 151 5.99 11.33 22.56
C HIS A 151 6.05 12.72 23.18
N ALA A 152 4.94 13.47 23.18
CA ALA A 152 4.86 14.75 23.87
C ALA A 152 5.19 14.62 25.37
N ALA A 153 4.57 13.66 26.06
CA ALA A 153 4.82 13.38 27.48
C ALA A 153 6.27 12.92 27.76
N SER A 154 6.95 12.35 26.76
CA SER A 154 8.37 12.02 26.89
C SER A 154 9.30 13.22 26.74
N GLY A 155 8.78 14.39 26.34
CA GLY A 155 9.54 15.61 26.09
C GLY A 155 9.99 15.79 24.64
N ALA A 156 9.38 15.10 23.68
CA ALA A 156 9.59 15.39 22.26
C ALA A 156 8.66 16.54 21.83
N LEU A 157 9.18 17.52 21.10
CA LEU A 157 8.42 18.67 20.65
C LEU A 157 7.48 18.32 19.49
N PRO A 158 6.17 18.64 19.55
CA PRO A 158 5.28 18.47 18.42
C PRO A 158 5.62 19.48 17.33
N LEU A 159 5.81 19.01 16.10
CA LEU A 159 6.10 19.85 14.95
C LEU A 159 4.81 20.14 14.18
N SER A 160 4.57 21.41 13.89
CA SER A 160 3.32 21.93 13.31
C SER A 160 3.42 22.35 11.84
N GLY A 161 4.49 21.96 11.14
CA GLY A 161 4.64 22.30 9.72
C GLY A 161 3.54 21.70 8.83
N ASP A 162 3.26 22.39 7.73
CA ASP A 162 2.32 21.97 6.69
C ASP A 162 2.96 20.90 5.79
N TRP A 163 2.86 19.65 6.25
CA TRP A 163 3.45 18.48 5.61
C TRP A 163 2.40 17.39 5.37
N PRO A 164 1.36 17.66 4.55
CA PRO A 164 0.23 16.77 4.40
C PRO A 164 0.63 15.38 3.86
N SER A 165 1.69 15.29 3.05
CA SER A 165 2.18 14.01 2.53
C SER A 165 2.97 13.20 3.56
N LEU A 166 3.67 13.88 4.47
CA LEU A 166 4.36 13.25 5.61
C LEU A 166 3.36 12.75 6.66
N ARG A 167 2.27 13.48 6.88
CA ARG A 167 1.24 13.14 7.88
C ARG A 167 0.29 12.03 7.46
N ARG A 168 0.30 11.62 6.19
CA ARG A 168 -0.66 10.65 5.65
C ARG A 168 -0.07 9.25 5.57
N ASP A 169 -0.11 8.54 6.68
CA ASP A 169 0.00 7.08 6.71
C ASP A 169 -1.26 6.40 6.16
N VAL A 170 -1.08 5.15 5.73
CA VAL A 170 -2.13 4.36 5.10
C VAL A 170 -2.36 3.09 5.88
N ASP A 171 -3.44 3.09 6.67
CA ASP A 171 -3.94 1.91 7.41
C ASP A 171 -5.26 1.38 6.85
N THR A 172 -6.05 2.23 6.19
CA THR A 172 -7.37 1.91 5.64
C THR A 172 -7.52 2.28 4.17
N ALA A 173 -8.56 1.78 3.51
CA ALA A 173 -8.88 2.16 2.13
C ALA A 173 -9.18 3.67 1.98
N ALA A 174 -9.76 4.29 3.02
CA ALA A 174 -9.99 5.73 3.07
C ALA A 174 -8.67 6.51 3.12
N ASP A 175 -7.69 6.03 3.89
CA ASP A 175 -6.36 6.62 3.94
C ASP A 175 -5.62 6.48 2.62
N LEU A 176 -5.72 5.31 1.97
CA LEU A 176 -5.15 5.06 0.65
C LEU A 176 -5.72 6.04 -0.38
N SER A 177 -7.05 6.24 -0.37
CA SER A 177 -7.73 7.20 -1.24
C SER A 177 -7.29 8.64 -0.95
N ALA A 178 -7.06 8.99 0.32
CA ALA A 178 -6.55 10.30 0.71
C ALA A 178 -5.10 10.50 0.27
N ALA A 179 -4.24 9.50 0.43
CA ALA A 179 -2.86 9.52 -0.06
C ALA A 179 -2.80 9.63 -1.58
N ALA A 180 -3.69 8.94 -2.30
CA ALA A 180 -3.79 9.03 -3.76
C ALA A 180 -4.03 10.46 -4.24
N ARG A 181 -4.90 11.22 -3.55
CA ARG A 181 -5.15 12.65 -3.86
C ARG A 181 -3.95 13.55 -3.61
N LEU A 182 -3.03 13.16 -2.72
CA LEU A 182 -1.78 13.90 -2.47
C LEU A 182 -0.69 13.59 -3.52
N GLY A 183 -0.86 12.51 -4.29
CA GLY A 183 0.10 11.99 -5.24
C GLY A 183 0.99 10.93 -4.59
N VAL A 184 0.63 9.65 -4.77
CA VAL A 184 1.45 8.52 -4.31
C VAL A 184 2.65 8.28 -5.21
N GLY A 185 3.64 7.56 -4.69
CA GLY A 185 4.80 7.12 -5.44
C GLY A 185 4.46 6.12 -6.56
N PRO A 186 5.44 5.82 -7.42
CA PRO A 186 5.24 5.06 -8.64
C PRO A 186 4.75 3.62 -8.40
N ARG A 187 5.14 2.96 -7.31
CA ARG A 187 4.73 1.57 -7.07
C ARG A 187 3.28 1.50 -6.63
N THR A 188 2.88 2.31 -5.66
CA THR A 188 1.48 2.42 -5.24
C THR A 188 0.62 2.99 -6.37
N GLY A 189 1.12 3.99 -7.10
CA GLY A 189 0.45 4.56 -8.27
C GLY A 189 0.19 3.54 -9.38
N ALA A 190 1.14 2.66 -9.67
CA ALA A 190 0.95 1.58 -10.65
C ALA A 190 -0.16 0.59 -10.22
N LEU A 191 -0.22 0.24 -8.92
CA LEU A 191 -1.29 -0.61 -8.39
C LEU A 191 -2.64 0.10 -8.50
N LEU A 192 -2.72 1.38 -8.12
CA LEU A 192 -3.95 2.17 -8.24
C LEU A 192 -4.40 2.31 -9.70
N ALA A 193 -3.47 2.56 -10.63
CA ALA A 193 -3.78 2.63 -12.06
C ALA A 193 -4.24 1.28 -12.61
N SER A 194 -3.68 0.16 -12.14
CA SER A 194 -4.13 -1.17 -12.56
C SER A 194 -5.56 -1.52 -12.12
N THR A 195 -6.05 -0.85 -11.06
CA THR A 195 -7.44 -0.91 -10.59
C THR A 195 -8.34 0.19 -11.13
N GLY A 196 -7.76 1.33 -11.55
CA GLY A 196 -8.44 2.54 -12.01
C GLY A 196 -8.55 2.67 -13.52
N ASP A 197 -8.09 1.66 -14.26
CA ASP A 197 -8.29 1.55 -15.70
C ASP A 197 -9.70 0.98 -15.96
N PRO A 198 -10.64 1.75 -16.54
CA PRO A 198 -11.87 1.17 -17.09
C PRO A 198 -11.57 0.24 -18.28
N VAL A 199 -10.31 0.13 -18.71
CA VAL A 199 -9.89 -0.67 -19.86
C VAL A 199 -8.59 -1.44 -19.58
N ARG A 200 -8.59 -2.29 -18.55
CA ARG A 200 -7.81 -3.54 -18.57
C ARG A 200 -8.72 -4.74 -18.34
N TYR A 201 -9.18 -5.26 -19.46
CA TYR A 201 -9.61 -6.64 -19.67
C TYR A 201 -9.06 -7.63 -18.63
N GLY A 202 -9.96 -8.18 -17.81
CA GLY A 202 -9.92 -9.59 -17.44
C GLY A 202 -9.03 -10.03 -16.27
N ALA A 203 -9.37 -9.62 -15.04
CA ALA A 203 -9.52 -10.62 -13.97
C ALA A 203 -10.87 -11.34 -14.21
N GLY A 204 -10.92 -12.10 -15.30
CA GLY A 204 -12.15 -12.60 -15.87
C GLY A 204 -12.82 -13.59 -14.95
N MET A 205 -13.97 -13.20 -14.41
CA MET A 205 -14.90 -14.07 -13.72
C MET A 205 -15.24 -15.23 -14.67
N GLN A 206 -15.10 -16.47 -14.20
CA GLN A 206 -15.41 -17.65 -15.02
C GLN A 206 -16.68 -18.31 -14.53
N GLY A 207 -17.41 -18.88 -15.49
CA GLY A 207 -18.61 -19.64 -15.21
C GLY A 207 -18.87 -20.68 -16.28
N THR A 208 -19.74 -21.62 -15.95
CA THR A 208 -20.17 -22.72 -16.81
C THR A 208 -21.55 -22.39 -17.36
N VAL A 209 -21.77 -22.57 -18.68
CA VAL A 209 -23.08 -22.34 -19.31
C VAL A 209 -24.12 -23.28 -18.70
N ALA A 210 -25.05 -22.71 -17.93
CA ALA A 210 -26.18 -23.39 -17.31
C ALA A 210 -27.39 -23.39 -18.25
N THR A 211 -27.60 -22.30 -19.00
CA THR A 211 -28.61 -22.19 -20.06
C THR A 211 -28.10 -21.34 -21.22
N TYR A 212 -28.56 -21.63 -22.43
CA TYR A 212 -28.35 -20.79 -23.61
C TYR A 212 -29.53 -20.95 -24.57
N ASP A 213 -30.11 -19.81 -24.96
CA ASP A 213 -31.17 -19.74 -25.97
C ASP A 213 -30.59 -19.14 -27.26
N ALA A 214 -30.54 -19.95 -28.31
CA ALA A 214 -30.00 -19.54 -29.61
C ALA A 214 -30.88 -18.51 -30.34
N SER A 215 -32.18 -18.43 -30.02
CA SER A 215 -33.12 -17.48 -30.64
C SER A 215 -32.94 -16.07 -30.10
N THR A 216 -32.75 -15.93 -28.78
CA THR A 216 -32.51 -14.66 -28.09
C THR A 216 -31.02 -14.35 -27.92
N ARG A 217 -30.14 -15.31 -28.20
CA ARG A 217 -28.68 -15.24 -28.04
C ARG A 217 -28.26 -14.88 -26.60
N SER A 218 -29.07 -15.24 -25.63
CA SER A 218 -28.89 -14.96 -24.20
C SER A 218 -28.83 -16.25 -23.38
N GLY A 219 -28.40 -16.16 -22.12
CA GLY A 219 -28.30 -17.34 -21.28
C GLY A 219 -27.86 -17.04 -19.87
N VAL A 220 -27.63 -18.12 -19.10
CA VAL A 220 -27.18 -18.06 -17.71
C VAL A 220 -25.88 -18.86 -17.57
N LEU A 221 -24.94 -18.28 -16.83
CA LEU A 221 -23.72 -18.93 -16.37
C LEU A 221 -23.85 -19.26 -14.89
N LEU A 222 -23.41 -20.44 -14.50
CA LEU A 222 -23.13 -20.76 -13.10
C LEU A 222 -21.66 -20.43 -12.83
N LEU A 223 -21.42 -19.43 -11.99
CA LEU A 223 -20.07 -19.01 -11.61
C LEU A 223 -19.40 -20.03 -10.70
N ASP A 224 -18.07 -19.97 -10.60
CA ASP A 224 -17.29 -20.89 -9.75
C ASP A 224 -17.64 -20.77 -8.24
N ASP A 225 -18.28 -19.67 -7.81
CA ASP A 225 -18.81 -19.48 -6.45
C ASP A 225 -20.25 -19.99 -6.25
N GLY A 226 -20.85 -20.56 -7.28
CA GLY A 226 -22.23 -21.08 -7.28
C GLY A 226 -23.30 -20.04 -7.61
N THR A 227 -22.94 -18.79 -7.89
CA THR A 227 -23.90 -17.74 -8.26
C THR A 227 -24.37 -17.91 -9.71
N GLU A 228 -25.67 -17.76 -9.97
CA GLU A 228 -26.21 -17.66 -11.32
C GLU A 228 -26.04 -16.25 -11.87
N LEU A 229 -25.52 -16.16 -13.09
CA LEU A 229 -25.27 -14.90 -13.79
C LEU A 229 -25.87 -14.94 -15.19
N ALA A 230 -26.92 -14.14 -15.41
CA ALA A 230 -27.47 -13.93 -16.74
C ALA A 230 -26.51 -13.09 -17.62
N PHE A 231 -26.43 -13.42 -18.90
CA PHE A 231 -25.79 -12.57 -19.91
C PHE A 231 -26.78 -12.24 -21.05
N PRO A 232 -26.83 -10.97 -21.49
CA PRO A 232 -27.70 -10.54 -22.57
C PRO A 232 -27.10 -10.82 -23.95
N ALA A 233 -27.93 -10.75 -25.00
CA ALA A 233 -27.50 -10.91 -26.40
C ALA A 233 -26.29 -10.06 -26.78
N ARG A 234 -26.27 -8.78 -26.36
CA ARG A 234 -25.16 -7.84 -26.58
C ARG A 234 -23.80 -8.39 -26.12
N ALA A 235 -23.77 -9.12 -25.01
CA ALA A 235 -22.54 -9.67 -24.46
C ALA A 235 -22.06 -10.91 -25.23
N PHE A 236 -23.01 -11.71 -25.73
CA PHE A 236 -22.71 -12.83 -26.61
C PHE A 236 -22.21 -12.34 -27.98
N ASP A 237 -22.84 -11.31 -28.55
CA ASP A 237 -22.46 -10.77 -29.85
C ASP A 237 -21.05 -10.16 -29.86
N ALA A 238 -20.66 -9.52 -28.75
CA ALA A 238 -19.31 -8.98 -28.56
C ALA A 238 -18.20 -10.05 -28.51
N SER A 239 -18.54 -11.34 -28.43
CA SER A 239 -17.57 -12.44 -28.29
C SER A 239 -17.03 -13.01 -29.60
N GLY A 240 -17.73 -12.78 -30.72
CA GLY A 240 -17.47 -13.46 -32.00
C GLY A 240 -17.86 -14.95 -32.04
N LEU A 241 -18.46 -15.47 -30.96
CA LEU A 241 -18.96 -16.86 -30.90
C LEU A 241 -20.27 -17.00 -31.69
N ARG A 242 -20.45 -18.18 -32.32
CA ARG A 242 -21.66 -18.49 -33.10
C ARG A 242 -22.73 -19.18 -32.26
N LEU A 243 -22.32 -20.07 -31.35
CA LEU A 243 -23.18 -20.87 -30.48
C LEU A 243 -22.47 -21.18 -29.16
N LEU A 244 -23.24 -21.51 -28.12
CA LEU A 244 -22.76 -22.05 -26.84
C LEU A 244 -23.37 -23.42 -26.56
N ARG A 245 -22.64 -24.26 -25.85
CA ARG A 245 -23.13 -25.53 -25.32
C ARG A 245 -23.27 -25.46 -23.81
N LEU A 246 -24.25 -26.17 -23.27
CA LEU A 246 -24.34 -26.41 -21.83
C LEU A 246 -23.06 -27.06 -21.32
N GLY A 247 -22.60 -26.65 -20.14
CA GLY A 247 -21.34 -27.15 -19.56
C GLY A 247 -20.07 -26.48 -20.10
N GLN A 248 -20.17 -25.57 -21.07
CA GLN A 248 -19.02 -24.87 -21.63
C GLN A 248 -18.50 -23.81 -20.64
N ARG A 249 -17.19 -23.78 -20.39
CA ARG A 249 -16.56 -22.71 -19.59
C ARG A 249 -16.42 -21.44 -20.41
N LEU A 250 -16.89 -20.33 -19.85
CA LEU A 250 -16.73 -19.00 -20.39
C LEU A 250 -16.05 -18.07 -19.37
N ARG A 251 -15.35 -17.07 -19.90
CA ARG A 251 -14.90 -15.89 -19.19
C ARG A 251 -15.93 -14.78 -19.38
N VAL A 252 -16.20 -14.03 -18.32
CA VAL A 252 -17.17 -12.95 -18.29
C VAL A 252 -16.48 -11.62 -18.04
N GLU A 253 -16.89 -10.61 -18.78
CA GLU A 253 -16.48 -9.23 -18.59
C GLU A 253 -17.70 -8.39 -18.24
N ARG A 254 -17.53 -7.52 -17.24
CA ARG A 254 -18.57 -6.58 -16.79
C ARG A 254 -18.08 -5.15 -16.93
N ASP A 255 -19.01 -4.24 -17.16
CA ASP A 255 -18.72 -2.79 -17.12
C ASP A 255 -18.72 -2.25 -15.68
N ALA A 256 -18.52 -0.94 -15.55
CA ALA A 256 -18.50 -0.23 -14.28
C ALA A 256 -19.86 -0.24 -13.54
N ALA A 257 -20.97 -0.52 -14.23
CA ALA A 257 -22.29 -0.69 -13.64
C ALA A 257 -22.55 -2.13 -13.17
N GLY A 258 -21.61 -3.06 -13.44
CA GLY A 258 -21.75 -4.47 -13.11
C GLY A 258 -22.49 -5.29 -14.17
N GLU A 259 -22.82 -4.69 -15.31
CA GLU A 259 -23.54 -5.33 -16.40
C GLU A 259 -22.59 -6.21 -17.22
N VAL A 260 -23.04 -7.40 -17.62
CA VAL A 260 -22.25 -8.29 -18.48
C VAL A 260 -22.16 -7.69 -19.88
N VAL A 261 -20.94 -7.39 -20.31
CA VAL A 261 -20.64 -6.76 -21.62
C VAL A 261 -19.99 -7.71 -22.61
N ARG A 262 -19.37 -8.80 -22.14
CA ARG A 262 -18.80 -9.82 -23.03
C ARG A 262 -18.69 -11.18 -22.37
N VAL A 263 -18.91 -12.26 -23.14
CA VAL A 263 -18.64 -13.65 -22.71
C VAL A 263 -17.72 -14.35 -23.71
N THR A 264 -16.51 -14.76 -23.33
CA THR A 264 -15.52 -15.37 -24.26
C THR A 264 -15.09 -16.76 -23.83
N LEU A 265 -14.56 -17.55 -24.79
CA LEU A 265 -13.87 -18.78 -24.46
C LEU A 265 -12.53 -18.46 -23.76
N PRO A 266 -12.12 -19.18 -22.71
CA PRO A 266 -10.84 -18.96 -22.03
C PRO A 266 -9.60 -19.04 -22.94
N THR A 267 -9.72 -19.73 -24.08
CA THR A 267 -8.66 -19.91 -25.08
C THR A 267 -8.59 -18.80 -26.14
N MET A 268 -9.58 -17.90 -26.17
CA MET A 268 -9.65 -16.77 -27.09
C MET A 268 -9.31 -15.49 -26.31
N ALA A 269 -8.02 -15.15 -26.24
CA ALA A 269 -7.52 -13.89 -25.70
C ALA A 269 -7.36 -12.85 -26.81
#